data_AF-B8I0D4-F1
#
_entry.id   AF-B8I0D4-F1
#
_cell.length_a   1.000
_cell.length_b   1.000
_cell.length_c   1.000
_cell.angle_alpha   90.00
_cell.angle_beta   90.00
_cell.angle_gamma   90.00
#
_symmetry.space_group_name_H-M   'P 1'
#
loop_
_entity.id
_entity.type
_entity.pdbx_description
1 polymer ?
#
loop_
_entity_poly.entity_id
_entity_poly.type
_entity_poly.pdbx_seq_one_letter_code
_entity_poly.pdbx_strand_id
1 'polypeptide(L)' 'MYCDGKEFENMKKRPLNEEQLEHMKNVHEHHVACNGTERQKNMAIIDSWVDEYGNVCVRLANNEWYHYYSNGTWG' A
#
# COMPACT_ATOMS: atom_id res chain seq x y z
N MET A 1 -5.45 -0.02 -15.02
CA MET A 1 -5.05 -1.44 -15.08
C MET A 1 -5.66 -2.09 -13.87
N TYR A 2 -6.70 -2.90 -14.08
CA TYR A 2 -7.33 -3.68 -13.02
C TYR A 2 -6.52 -4.97 -12.87
N CYS A 3 -5.88 -5.16 -11.72
CA CYS A 3 -5.27 -6.45 -11.41
C CYS A 3 -6.34 -7.33 -10.77
N ASP A 4 -6.81 -8.30 -11.54
CA ASP A 4 -7.70 -9.37 -11.11
C ASP A 4 -6.97 -10.20 -10.03
N GLY A 5 -7.61 -10.42 -8.88
CA GLY A 5 -6.99 -10.95 -7.66
C GLY A 5 -6.45 -12.39 -7.74
N LYS A 6 -6.34 -13.00 -8.93
CA LYS A 6 -5.86 -14.36 -9.16
C LYS A 6 -4.40 -14.46 -9.61
N GLU A 7 -3.73 -13.35 -9.94
CA GLU A 7 -2.31 -13.36 -10.35
C GLU A 7 -1.33 -13.03 -9.22
N PHE A 8 -1.81 -12.50 -8.09
CA PHE A 8 -0.95 -12.05 -6.98
C PHE A 8 -0.40 -13.17 -6.08
N GLU A 9 -0.95 -14.39 -6.12
CA GLU A 9 -0.47 -15.48 -5.25
C GLU A 9 0.91 -16.03 -5.66
N ASN A 10 1.37 -15.76 -6.89
CA ASN A 10 2.68 -16.20 -7.40
C ASN A 10 3.70 -15.07 -7.59
N MET A 11 3.34 -13.81 -7.32
CA MET A 11 4.27 -12.69 -7.44
C MET A 11 5.24 -12.64 -6.26
N LYS A 12 6.53 -12.48 -6.56
CA LYS A 12 7.61 -12.50 -5.58
C LYS A 12 7.56 -11.25 -4.69
N LYS A 13 6.91 -11.37 -3.53
CA LYS A 13 6.88 -10.32 -2.50
C LYS A 13 8.28 -10.10 -1.94
N ARG A 14 8.81 -8.89 -2.06
CA ARG A 14 10.06 -8.50 -1.43
C ARG A 14 9.79 -7.60 -0.22
N PRO A 15 10.58 -7.72 0.87
CA PRO A 15 10.49 -6.77 1.97
C PRO A 15 10.90 -5.37 1.50
N LEU A 16 10.32 -4.34 2.14
CA LEU A 16 10.70 -2.95 1.90
C LEU A 16 12.09 -2.67 2.50
N ASN A 17 12.88 -1.85 1.81
CA ASN A 17 14.05 -1.22 2.40
C ASN A 17 13.64 0.01 3.25
N GLU A 18 14.61 0.65 3.92
CA GLU A 18 14.34 1.78 4.83
C GLU A 18 13.71 2.99 4.12
N GLU A 19 14.20 3.33 2.92
CA GLU A 19 13.67 4.44 2.10
C GLU A 19 12.22 4.18 1.67
N GLN A 20 11.92 2.95 1.24
CA GLN A 20 10.57 2.52 0.87
C GLN A 20 9.64 2.50 2.07
N LEU A 21 10.14 2.11 3.26
CA LEU A 21 9.37 2.13 4.49
C LEU A 21 9.02 3.56 4.91
N GLU A 22 9.95 4.50 4.80
CA GLU A 22 9.71 5.92 5.07
C GLU A 22 8.72 6.51 4.08
N HIS A 23 8.93 6.26 2.78
CA HIS A 23 8.00 6.67 1.72
C HIS A 23 6.59 6.13 1.97
N MET A 24 6.48 4.84 2.30
CA MET A 24 5.22 4.20 2.61
C MET A 24 4.48 4.91 3.75
N LYS A 25 5.18 5.24 4.84
CA LYS A 25 4.59 5.92 5.99
C LYS A 25 4.09 7.33 5.62
N ASN A 26 4.88 8.08 4.86
CA ASN A 26 4.52 9.43 4.43
C ASN A 26 3.27 9.42 3.53
N VAL A 27 3.23 8.53 2.55
CA VAL A 27 2.04 8.38 1.68
C VAL A 27 0.84 7.86 2.47
N HIS A 28 1.06 6.94 3.41
CA HIS A 28 0.00 6.43 4.28
C HIS A 28 -0.66 7.54 5.09
N GLU A 29 0.14 8.41 5.70
CA GLU A 29 -0.35 9.51 6.52
C GLU A 29 -1.25 10.44 5.70
N HIS A 30 -0.81 10.84 4.50
CA HIS A 30 -1.62 11.64 3.59
C HIS A 30 -2.90 10.93 3.16
N HIS A 31 -2.81 9.64 2.84
CA HIS A 31 -3.96 8.84 2.44
C HIS A 31 -4.99 8.73 3.57
N VAL A 32 -4.57 8.49 4.81
CA VAL A 32 -5.46 8.44 5.98
C VAL A 32 -6.08 9.81 6.24
N ALA A 33 -5.29 10.88 6.17
CA ALA A 33 -5.76 12.25 6.40
C ALA A 33 -6.82 12.71 5.37
N CYS A 34 -6.75 12.24 4.12
CA CYS A 34 -7.74 12.55 3.09
C CYS A 34 -9.08 11.81 3.25
N ASN A 35 -9.15 10.79 4.11
CA ASN A 35 -10.37 10.01 4.33
C ASN A 35 -11.15 10.51 5.55
N GLY A 36 -12.47 10.33 5.54
CA GLY A 36 -13.33 10.64 6.68
C GLY A 36 -13.00 9.80 7.93
N THR A 37 -13.26 10.36 9.11
CA THR A 37 -12.90 9.79 10.44
C THR A 37 -13.38 8.35 10.66
N GLU A 38 -14.52 7.94 10.09
CA GLU A 38 -15.00 6.56 10.18
C GLU A 38 -14.13 5.57 9.40
N ARG A 39 -13.65 5.97 8.22
CA ARG A 39 -12.82 5.11 7.37
C ARG A 39 -11.42 4.96 7.95
N GLN A 40 -10.86 6.03 8.52
CA GLN A 40 -9.52 6.04 9.14
C GLN A 40 -9.32 4.91 10.17
N LYS A 41 -10.36 4.55 10.93
CA LYS A 41 -10.30 3.50 11.97
C LYS A 41 -9.88 2.13 11.43
N ASN A 42 -10.17 1.84 10.17
CA ASN A 42 -9.85 0.57 9.52
C ASN A 42 -8.74 0.70 8.48
N MET A 43 -7.96 1.78 8.51
CA MET A 43 -6.88 2.00 7.54
C MET A 43 -5.50 1.57 8.04
N ALA A 44 -5.36 0.94 9.20
CA ALA A 44 -4.05 0.46 9.65
C ALA A 44 -3.42 -0.50 8.63
N ILE A 45 -2.14 -0.30 8.30
CA ILE A 45 -1.39 -1.22 7.43
C ILE A 45 -1.20 -2.54 8.18
N ILE A 46 -1.65 -3.64 7.57
CA ILE A 46 -1.53 -5.00 8.12
C ILE A 46 -0.50 -5.85 7.36
N ASP A 47 -0.17 -5.48 6.12
CA ASP A 47 0.86 -6.14 5.32
C ASP A 47 1.44 -5.13 4.31
N SER A 48 2.72 -5.26 3.98
CA SER A 48 3.39 -4.38 3.02
C SER A 48 4.54 -5.11 2.32
N TRP A 49 4.64 -4.97 1.01
CA TRP A 49 5.71 -5.59 0.23
C TRP A 49 6.03 -4.75 -1.01
N VAL A 50 7.16 -5.03 -1.64
CA VAL A 50 7.54 -4.48 -2.94
C VAL A 50 7.21 -5.51 -4.01
N ASP A 51 6.52 -5.08 -5.06
CA ASP A 51 6.23 -5.92 -6.23
C ASP A 51 7.47 -6.10 -7.14
N GLU A 52 7.27 -6.82 -8.25
CA GLU A 52 8.31 -7.03 -9.26
C GLU A 52 8.69 -5.75 -10.03
N TYR A 53 7.80 -4.76 -10.05
CA TYR A 53 7.99 -3.47 -10.71
C TYR A 53 8.62 -2.41 -9.79
N GLY A 54 8.82 -2.72 -8.51
CA GLY A 54 9.39 -1.80 -7.53
C GLY A 54 8.37 -0.90 -6.83
N ASN A 55 7.07 -1.14 -7.01
CA ASN A 55 6.02 -0.40 -6.31
C ASN A 55 5.85 -0.91 -4.89
N VAL A 56 5.54 0.00 -3.98
CA VAL A 56 5.17 -0.35 -2.61
C VAL A 56 3.70 -0.74 -2.58
N CYS A 57 3.42 -2.00 -2.30
CA CYS A 57 2.07 -2.51 -2.07
C CYS A 57 1.78 -2.52 -0.57
N VAL A 58 0.58 -2.10 -0.20
CA VAL A 58 0.11 -2.06 1.18
C VAL A 58 -1.29 -2.63 1.27
N ARG A 59 -1.50 -3.51 2.25
CA ARG A 59 -2.80 -4.04 2.62
C ARG A 59 -3.25 -3.39 3.91
N LEU A 60 -4.47 -2.89 3.92
CA LEU A 60 -5.06 -2.21 5.07
C LEU A 60 -6.04 -3.14 5.81
N ALA A 61 -6.33 -2.81 7.07
CA ALA A 61 -7.22 -3.59 7.94
C ALA A 61 -8.68 -3.66 7.44
N ASN A 62 -9.10 -2.74 6.58
CA ASN A 62 -10.39 -2.75 5.90
C ASN A 62 -10.47 -3.74 4.72
N ASN A 63 -9.46 -4.59 4.54
CA ASN A 63 -9.30 -5.52 3.41
C ASN A 63 -9.09 -4.85 2.04
N GLU A 64 -8.90 -3.53 1.99
CA GLU A 64 -8.44 -2.85 0.79
C GLU A 64 -6.92 -2.96 0.67
N TRP A 65 -6.44 -2.86 -0.57
CA TRP A 65 -5.03 -2.83 -0.88
C TRP A 65 -4.76 -1.66 -1.83
N TYR A 66 -3.56 -1.11 -1.73
CA TYR A 66 -3.15 0.07 -2.48
C TYR A 66 -1.70 -0.06 -2.92
N HIS A 67 -1.38 0.55 -4.05
CA HIS A 67 -0.03 0.85 -4.47
C HIS A 67 0.32 2.28 -4.09
N TYR A 68 1.40 2.45 -3.32
CA TYR A 68 1.95 3.76 -3.01
C TYR A 68 3.06 4.07 -4.01
N TYR A 69 2.72 4.94 -4.96
CA TYR A 69 3.60 5.34 -6.04
C TYR A 69 4.67 6.31 -5.55
N SER A 70 5.81 6.36 -6.24
CA SER A 70 6.96 7.22 -5.89
C SER A 70 6.64 8.72 -5.92
N ASN A 71 5.60 9.13 -6.64
CA ASN A 71 5.11 10.52 -6.70
C ASN A 71 4.25 10.92 -5.50
N GLY A 72 4.08 10.04 -4.50
CA GLY A 72 3.25 10.27 -3.32
C GLY A 72 1.75 10.03 -3.51
N THR A 73 1.34 9.52 -4.67
CA THR A 73 -0.06 9.12 -4.93
C THR A 73 -0.32 7.67 -4.58
N TRP A 74 -1.59 7.30 -4.42
CA TRP A 74 -2.01 5.91 -4.17
C TRP A 74 -3.13 5.48 -5.12
N GLY A 75 -3.20 4.18 -5.45
CA GLY A 75 -4.21 3.61 -6.34
C GLY A 75 -4.25 2.10 -6.35
#